data_AF-A0A924GX85-F1
#
_entry.id   AF-A0A924GX85-F1
#
_cell.length_a   1.000
_cell.length_b   1.000
_cell.length_c   1.000
_cell.angle_alpha   90.00
_cell.angle_beta   90.00
_cell.angle_gamma   90.00
#
_symmetry.space_group_name_H-M   'P 1'
#
loop_
_entity.id
_entity.type
_entity.pdbx_description
1 polymer ?
#
loop_
_entity_poly.entity_id
_entity_poly.type
_entity_poly.pdbx_seq_one_letter_code
_entity_poly.pdbx_strand_id
1 'polypeptide(L)'
;MNLPSTVTAGAQGSVLGSVESGLWHRLVLAALGMLGVFSPFSSAGVAFGFAAIVVLAFWPARRLWREAPWNEPVMVTGLLLFAWIAIVTLVNGGNTAESRQAINQYQELLLAPILYSVLRDERRRRVLMQSLFAGALVLGVLIWAAPLHYQLQQMIYARRISAGFALAICAFLLVMRAKDSPQPWPARIAAAFLATTVMLGIDGRTGQVLIVVLSMLTVWLHSSARWRWFATLGGLVAMLALALAAGTVGKRWDETVAMNPGVNESVVTSTGIRIELMRVSLELAQRYGLAGAGYGNYARAHAQMADEIYQTPVEGANHNWMRSTNPHNEYLMQLIGGGALAAALFVAWLAVTFRAAMRATPAVGVLLGAVVLSFAIGCVFNSLLLDFTEGHFYIVVMSCLLAEARAARAAESGGAVRSVLVIATRQIGDVLLTTALIRTARERWPAARIDVLGFTGTLGMLRGNTDIDGYLETPARPGWRGLRGLLSRLWRRYDLALVTDPGDRAHLLGWIAAPHRSGIVPAQGGSNWWKRALLTHTVVAAGDQGTVHVVEEKRALLAPWLDAVGNNASGVNAASTASTVIAPPPKELPGDLDAVIQRGAIVVHA
;
A
#
# COMPACT_ATOMS: atom_id res chain seq x y z
N MET A 1 11.28 4.91 68.45
CA MET A 1 12.26 6.02 68.45
C MET A 1 12.94 6.04 67.09
N ASN A 2 12.73 7.15 66.38
CA ASN A 2 13.52 7.82 65.33
C ASN A 2 14.05 7.08 64.08
N LEU A 3 13.50 7.54 62.95
CA LEU A 3 14.07 7.62 61.59
C LEU A 3 15.40 8.42 61.55
N PRO A 4 16.16 8.35 60.43
CA PRO A 4 16.11 9.41 59.39
C PRO A 4 16.08 8.83 57.95
N SER A 5 15.19 9.24 57.03
CA SER A 5 15.10 10.48 56.21
C SER A 5 15.89 10.47 54.88
N THR A 6 15.10 10.31 53.82
CA THR A 6 15.21 10.67 52.38
C THR A 6 16.24 11.73 51.92
N VAL A 7 16.80 11.52 50.72
CA VAL A 7 16.97 12.56 49.70
C VAL A 7 16.51 12.04 48.33
N THR A 8 15.41 12.60 47.85
CA THR A 8 14.87 12.49 46.49
C THR A 8 15.34 13.67 45.64
N ALA A 9 15.88 13.42 44.44
CA ALA A 9 15.93 14.39 43.36
C ALA A 9 15.95 13.65 42.00
N GLY A 10 14.96 13.92 41.15
CA GLY A 10 14.94 13.44 39.76
C GLY A 10 13.68 12.70 39.27
N ALA A 11 12.48 12.97 39.81
CA ALA A 11 11.24 12.37 39.31
C ALA A 11 10.10 13.41 39.20
N GLN A 12 10.23 14.37 38.28
CA GLN A 12 9.10 15.22 37.86
C GLN A 12 8.88 15.27 36.33
N GLY A 13 9.70 14.56 35.53
CA GLY A 13 9.52 14.44 34.07
C GLY A 13 8.74 13.20 33.57
N SER A 14 8.42 12.22 34.42
CA SER A 14 7.95 10.88 33.97
C SER A 14 6.46 10.58 34.19
N VAL A 15 5.77 11.33 35.07
CA VAL A 15 4.35 11.08 35.37
C VAL A 15 3.43 11.73 34.32
N LEU A 16 3.74 12.96 33.90
CA LEU A 16 2.98 13.63 32.82
C LEU A 16 3.13 12.90 31.47
N GLY A 17 4.35 12.49 31.11
CA GLY A 17 4.59 11.75 29.85
C GLY A 17 3.94 10.36 29.80
N SER A 18 3.77 9.68 30.94
CA SER A 18 3.09 8.38 31.00
C SER A 18 1.56 8.52 30.96
N VAL A 19 0.99 9.52 31.63
CA VAL A 19 -0.44 9.85 31.57
C VAL A 19 -0.87 10.34 30.18
N GLU A 20 -0.06 11.21 29.55
CA GLU A 20 -0.27 11.67 28.17
C GLU A 20 -0.24 10.51 27.17
N SER A 21 0.65 9.52 27.38
CA SER A 21 0.71 8.33 26.53
C SER A 21 -0.54 7.45 26.64
N GLY A 22 -1.13 7.35 27.84
CA GLY A 22 -2.33 6.57 28.10
C GLY A 22 -3.62 7.24 27.60
N LEU A 23 -3.74 8.56 27.74
CA LEU A 23 -4.85 9.33 27.16
C LEU A 23 -4.84 9.25 25.64
N TRP A 24 -3.68 9.50 25.01
CA TRP A 24 -3.54 9.41 23.56
C TRP A 24 -3.93 8.04 23.02
N HIS A 25 -3.50 6.96 23.69
CA HIS A 25 -3.85 5.61 23.25
C HIS A 25 -5.37 5.36 23.30
N ARG A 26 -6.05 5.85 24.34
CA ARG A 26 -7.52 5.77 24.45
C ARG A 26 -8.22 6.57 23.36
N LEU A 27 -7.75 7.79 23.08
CA LEU A 27 -8.30 8.63 22.01
C LEU A 27 -8.13 7.99 20.64
N VAL A 28 -6.97 7.38 20.37
CA VAL A 28 -6.73 6.64 19.11
C VAL A 28 -7.67 5.44 18.99
N LEU A 29 -7.86 4.66 20.06
CA LEU A 29 -8.80 3.55 20.03
C LEU A 29 -10.24 4.02 19.81
N ALA A 30 -10.65 5.13 20.44
CA ALA A 30 -11.98 5.72 20.23
C ALA A 30 -12.16 6.20 18.78
N ALA A 31 -11.17 6.89 18.22
CA ALA A 31 -11.20 7.36 16.82
C ALA A 31 -11.23 6.19 15.82
N LEU A 32 -10.46 5.13 16.06
CA LEU A 32 -10.49 3.91 15.24
C LEU A 32 -11.81 3.16 15.38
N GLY A 33 -12.38 3.11 16.58
CA GLY A 33 -13.69 2.50 16.82
C GLY A 33 -14.80 3.26 16.09
N MET A 34 -14.79 4.60 16.17
CA MET A 34 -15.70 5.47 15.42
C MET A 34 -15.55 5.26 13.91
N LEU A 35 -14.32 5.28 13.40
CA LEU A 35 -14.04 5.04 11.99
C LEU A 35 -14.54 3.66 11.54
N GLY A 36 -14.31 2.62 12.34
CA GLY A 36 -14.79 1.27 12.06
C GLY A 36 -16.31 1.20 11.95
N VAL A 37 -17.03 1.67 12.97
CA VAL A 37 -18.51 1.61 13.01
C VAL A 37 -19.14 2.34 11.81
N PHE A 38 -18.62 3.51 11.44
CA PHE A 38 -19.25 4.36 10.43
C PHE A 38 -18.82 4.05 8.99
N SER A 39 -17.68 3.36 8.80
CA SER A 39 -17.14 3.01 7.48
C SER A 39 -18.14 2.37 6.51
N PRO A 40 -19.03 1.45 6.93
CA PRO A 40 -19.95 0.80 5.98
C PRO A 40 -21.09 1.70 5.45
N PHE A 41 -21.41 2.84 6.10
CA PHE A 41 -22.64 3.58 5.76
C PHE A 41 -22.65 5.09 5.97
N SER A 42 -21.73 5.68 6.74
CA SER A 42 -21.81 7.10 7.13
C SER A 42 -20.60 7.91 6.66
N SER A 43 -20.80 8.71 5.61
CA SER A 43 -19.75 9.59 5.07
C SER A 43 -19.27 10.61 6.12
N ALA A 44 -20.20 11.19 6.89
CA ALA A 44 -19.87 12.14 7.95
C ALA A 44 -19.08 11.48 9.09
N GLY A 45 -19.52 10.30 9.55
CA GLY A 45 -18.82 9.57 10.62
C GLY A 45 -17.40 9.16 10.23
N VAL A 46 -17.20 8.75 8.98
CA VAL A 46 -15.87 8.47 8.41
C VAL A 46 -15.01 9.73 8.37
N ALA A 47 -15.54 10.86 7.90
CA ALA A 47 -14.80 12.12 7.85
C ALA A 47 -14.33 12.58 9.24
N PHE A 48 -15.21 12.53 10.25
CA PHE A 48 -14.85 12.85 11.63
C PHE A 48 -13.83 11.86 12.22
N GLY A 49 -13.98 10.56 11.94
CA GLY A 49 -13.03 9.53 12.34
C GLY A 49 -11.63 9.77 11.77
N PHE A 50 -11.52 10.07 10.47
CA PHE A 50 -10.25 10.40 9.84
C PHE A 50 -9.67 11.72 10.34
N ALA A 51 -10.49 12.76 10.53
CA ALA A 51 -10.02 14.03 11.10
C ALA A 51 -9.36 13.83 12.48
N ALA A 52 -10.01 13.04 13.36
CA ALA A 52 -9.45 12.68 14.65
C ALA A 52 -8.13 11.89 14.51
N ILE A 53 -8.06 10.92 13.61
CA ILE A 53 -6.84 10.13 13.36
C ILE A 53 -5.70 11.00 12.85
N VAL A 54 -5.97 11.94 11.93
CA VAL A 54 -4.97 12.88 11.42
C VAL A 54 -4.40 13.71 12.57
N VAL A 55 -5.26 14.35 13.37
CA VAL A 55 -4.82 15.15 14.54
C VAL A 55 -3.98 14.30 15.50
N LEU A 56 -4.44 13.09 15.83
CA LEU A 56 -3.76 12.20 16.75
C LEU A 56 -2.46 11.59 16.18
N ALA A 57 -2.35 11.42 14.86
CA ALA A 57 -1.14 10.92 14.20
C ALA A 57 0.00 11.95 14.23
N PHE A 58 -0.33 13.24 14.20
CA PHE A 58 0.62 14.34 14.35
C PHE A 58 0.86 14.77 15.81
N TRP A 59 0.21 14.13 16.79
CA TRP A 59 0.43 14.37 18.22
C TRP A 59 1.13 13.17 18.88
N PRO A 60 2.43 13.26 19.28
CA PRO A 60 3.42 14.31 19.03
C PRO A 60 4.07 14.21 17.63
N ALA A 61 4.47 15.37 17.07
CA ALA A 61 4.82 15.65 15.66
C ALA A 61 5.90 14.80 14.97
N ARG A 62 6.47 13.79 15.65
CA ARG A 62 7.57 12.96 15.13
C ARG A 62 7.22 11.47 14.99
N ARG A 63 5.97 11.05 15.20
CA ARG A 63 5.59 9.61 15.12
C ARG A 63 5.40 9.12 13.69
N LEU A 64 4.67 9.85 12.84
CA LEU A 64 4.44 9.48 11.44
C LEU A 64 5.77 9.30 10.67
N TRP A 65 6.72 10.21 10.89
CA TRP A 65 8.05 10.17 10.26
C TRP A 65 8.91 8.99 10.70
N ARG A 66 8.78 8.55 11.96
CA ARG A 66 9.48 7.36 12.46
C ARG A 66 8.95 6.06 11.85
N GLU A 67 7.64 5.98 11.62
CA GLU A 67 7.01 4.79 11.04
C GLU A 67 7.23 4.64 9.53
N ALA A 68 7.60 5.73 8.87
CA ALA A 68 7.93 5.80 7.44
C ALA A 68 6.97 4.99 6.56
N PRO A 69 5.66 5.30 6.55
CA PRO A 69 4.65 4.54 5.80
C PRO A 69 4.92 4.51 4.29
N TRP A 70 5.68 5.47 3.75
CA TRP A 70 6.23 5.47 2.39
C TRP A 70 7.27 4.36 2.12
N ASN A 71 7.61 3.53 3.10
CA ASN A 71 8.33 2.29 2.86
C ASN A 71 7.42 1.15 2.40
N GLU A 72 6.10 1.27 2.59
CA GLU A 72 5.11 0.31 2.11
C GLU A 72 4.77 0.63 0.64
N PRO A 73 5.07 -0.28 -0.32
CA PRO A 73 4.80 -0.05 -1.74
C PRO A 73 3.40 0.42 -2.08
N VAL A 74 2.39 -0.15 -1.43
CA VAL A 74 0.98 0.18 -1.65
C VAL A 74 0.70 1.65 -1.32
N MET A 75 1.32 2.15 -0.25
CA MET A 75 1.15 3.54 0.17
C MET A 75 1.80 4.50 -0.83
N VAL A 76 2.99 4.16 -1.33
CA VAL A 76 3.70 4.99 -2.29
C VAL A 76 2.98 5.03 -3.63
N THR A 77 2.53 3.89 -4.15
CA THR A 77 1.80 3.88 -5.42
C THR A 77 0.48 4.65 -5.31
N GLY A 78 -0.22 4.57 -4.18
CA GLY A 78 -1.39 5.40 -3.90
C GLY A 78 -1.08 6.90 -3.84
N LEU A 79 0.00 7.29 -3.16
CA LEU A 79 0.45 8.69 -3.11
C LEU A 79 0.90 9.23 -4.48
N LEU A 80 1.56 8.41 -5.30
CA LEU A 80 1.94 8.78 -6.66
C LEU A 80 0.71 8.97 -7.55
N LEU A 81 -0.29 8.10 -7.42
CA LEU A 81 -1.57 8.26 -8.09
C LEU A 81 -2.25 9.57 -7.65
N PHE A 82 -2.36 9.83 -6.35
CA PHE A 82 -2.95 11.07 -5.84
C PHE A 82 -2.22 12.33 -6.32
N ALA A 83 -0.89 12.32 -6.28
CA ALA A 83 -0.08 13.43 -6.76
C ALA A 83 -0.32 13.68 -8.26
N TRP A 84 -0.40 12.61 -9.07
CA TRP A 84 -0.70 12.72 -10.49
C TRP A 84 -2.11 13.24 -10.76
N ILE A 85 -3.12 12.75 -10.03
CA ILE A 85 -4.50 13.27 -10.08
C ILE A 85 -4.52 14.78 -9.80
N ALA A 86 -3.82 15.22 -8.76
CA ALA A 86 -3.72 16.63 -8.40
C ALA A 86 -3.04 17.46 -9.50
N ILE A 87 -1.91 16.99 -10.04
CA ILE A 87 -1.18 17.68 -11.11
C ILE A 87 -2.06 17.82 -12.35
N VAL A 88 -2.62 16.72 -12.86
CA VAL A 88 -3.42 16.75 -14.10
C VAL A 88 -4.67 17.60 -13.93
N THR A 89 -5.30 17.56 -12.75
CA THR A 89 -6.48 18.39 -12.46
C THR A 89 -6.13 19.87 -12.41
N LEU A 90 -5.03 20.25 -11.77
CA LEU A 90 -4.60 21.65 -11.69
C LEU A 90 -4.08 22.18 -13.04
N VAL A 91 -3.40 21.34 -13.83
CA VAL A 91 -2.88 21.72 -15.15
C VAL A 91 -4.02 21.97 -16.13
N ASN A 92 -5.05 21.12 -16.14
CA ASN A 92 -6.17 21.24 -17.09
C ASN A 92 -7.31 22.15 -16.59
N GLY A 93 -7.51 22.26 -15.27
CA GLY A 93 -8.63 23.00 -14.67
C GLY A 93 -8.23 24.27 -13.91
N GLY A 94 -6.94 24.54 -13.74
CA GLY A 94 -6.44 25.62 -12.88
C GLY A 94 -6.76 25.40 -11.40
N ASN A 95 -6.45 26.40 -10.56
CA ASN A 95 -6.74 26.38 -9.11
C ASN A 95 -8.16 26.91 -8.80
N THR A 96 -9.18 26.24 -9.32
CA THR A 96 -10.59 26.59 -9.09
C THR A 96 -11.18 25.84 -7.89
N ALA A 97 -12.38 26.22 -7.45
CA ALA A 97 -13.11 25.45 -6.44
C ALA A 97 -13.44 24.02 -6.94
N GLU A 98 -13.83 23.89 -8.22
CA GLU A 98 -14.13 22.61 -8.88
C GLU A 98 -12.91 21.69 -8.90
N SER A 99 -11.74 22.21 -9.29
CA SER A 99 -10.48 21.44 -9.27
C SER A 99 -10.13 20.96 -7.86
N ARG A 100 -10.28 21.82 -6.83
CA ARG A 100 -10.02 21.44 -5.44
C ARG A 100 -10.99 20.38 -4.94
N GLN A 101 -12.27 20.48 -5.32
CA GLN A 101 -13.27 19.47 -4.99
C GLN A 101 -12.97 18.13 -5.67
N ALA A 102 -12.59 18.13 -6.95
CA ALA A 102 -12.21 16.93 -7.69
C ALA A 102 -10.99 16.24 -7.08
N ILE A 103 -9.98 17.00 -6.63
CA ILE A 103 -8.82 16.44 -5.92
C ILE A 103 -9.25 15.84 -4.57
N ASN A 104 -10.12 16.53 -3.84
CA ASN A 104 -10.60 16.08 -2.53
C ASN A 104 -11.44 14.79 -2.60
N GLN A 105 -12.01 14.46 -3.75
CA GLN A 105 -12.71 13.19 -3.96
C GLN A 105 -11.78 11.97 -3.88
N TYR A 106 -10.47 12.16 -4.04
CA TYR A 106 -9.45 11.11 -3.98
C TYR A 106 -8.59 11.15 -2.69
N GLN A 107 -9.04 11.88 -1.67
CA GLN A 107 -8.28 12.12 -0.44
C GLN A 107 -7.93 10.84 0.33
N GLU A 108 -8.68 9.76 0.15
CA GLU A 108 -8.42 8.46 0.79
C GLU A 108 -7.03 7.90 0.42
N LEU A 109 -6.51 8.20 -0.77
CA LEU A 109 -5.14 7.84 -1.16
C LEU A 109 -4.07 8.53 -0.28
N LEU A 110 -4.35 9.75 0.19
CA LEU A 110 -3.52 10.49 1.12
C LEU A 110 -3.72 10.03 2.58
N LEU A 111 -4.94 9.64 2.96
CA LEU A 111 -5.27 9.21 4.32
C LEU A 111 -4.78 7.79 4.64
N ALA A 112 -4.69 6.91 3.64
CA ALA A 112 -4.21 5.53 3.79
C ALA A 112 -2.86 5.39 4.52
N PRO A 113 -1.76 6.10 4.15
CA PRO A 113 -0.49 6.02 4.87
C PRO A 113 -0.56 6.48 6.32
N ILE A 114 -1.41 7.48 6.61
CA ILE A 114 -1.62 7.98 7.98
C ILE A 114 -2.29 6.88 8.81
N LEU A 115 -3.38 6.31 8.31
CA LEU A 115 -4.09 5.22 8.98
C LEU A 115 -3.19 3.99 9.18
N TYR A 116 -2.45 3.58 8.15
CA TYR A 116 -1.51 2.47 8.21
C TYR A 116 -0.45 2.65 9.30
N SER A 117 0.04 3.88 9.50
CA SER A 117 1.03 4.17 10.56
C SER A 117 0.46 3.98 11.98
N VAL A 118 -0.82 4.28 12.19
CA VAL A 118 -1.48 4.19 13.49
C VAL A 118 -1.84 2.72 13.83
N LEU A 119 -2.03 1.87 12.83
CA LEU A 119 -2.47 0.46 12.96
C LEU A 119 -1.36 -0.56 13.26
N ARG A 120 -0.17 -0.14 13.68
CA ARG A 120 0.94 -1.06 14.03
C ARG A 120 0.69 -1.90 15.28
N ASP A 121 -0.13 -1.40 16.20
CA ASP A 121 -0.54 -2.13 17.40
C ASP A 121 -1.67 -3.12 17.11
N GLU A 122 -1.55 -4.35 17.60
CA GLU A 122 -2.57 -5.39 17.47
C GLU A 122 -3.91 -4.96 18.09
N ARG A 123 -3.88 -4.30 19.25
CA ARG A 123 -5.11 -3.85 19.92
C ARG A 123 -5.88 -2.86 19.05
N ARG A 124 -5.16 -1.97 18.37
CA ARG A 124 -5.76 -0.97 17.46
C ARG A 124 -6.40 -1.61 16.24
N ARG A 125 -5.70 -2.56 15.60
CA ARG A 125 -6.28 -3.34 14.48
C ARG A 125 -7.52 -4.09 14.92
N ARG A 126 -7.49 -4.73 16.10
CA ARG A 126 -8.61 -5.48 16.66
C ARG A 126 -9.82 -4.58 16.89
N VAL A 127 -9.64 -3.43 17.54
CA VAL A 127 -10.73 -2.46 17.78
C VAL A 127 -11.32 -1.97 16.46
N LEU A 128 -10.48 -1.53 15.51
CA LEU A 128 -10.97 -1.08 14.19
C LEU A 128 -11.82 -2.16 13.51
N MET A 129 -11.33 -3.40 13.45
CA MET A 129 -11.99 -4.50 12.76
C MET A 129 -13.28 -4.96 13.47
N GLN A 130 -13.28 -5.04 14.80
CA GLN A 130 -14.49 -5.37 15.58
C GLN A 130 -15.56 -4.29 15.43
N SER A 131 -15.17 -3.02 15.51
CA SER A 131 -16.06 -1.89 15.28
C SER A 131 -16.60 -1.86 13.86
N LEU A 132 -15.79 -2.23 12.85
CA LEU A 132 -16.24 -2.39 11.47
C LEU A 132 -17.34 -3.46 11.34
N PHE A 133 -17.15 -4.63 11.97
CA PHE A 133 -18.16 -5.68 11.95
C PHE A 133 -19.43 -5.29 12.71
N ALA A 134 -19.31 -4.59 13.83
CA ALA A 134 -20.46 -4.04 14.55
C ALA A 134 -21.23 -3.04 13.68
N GLY A 135 -20.53 -2.12 13.00
CA GLY A 135 -21.12 -1.18 12.05
C GLY A 135 -21.84 -1.88 10.89
N ALA A 136 -21.24 -2.93 10.33
CA ALA A 136 -21.84 -3.74 9.27
C ALA A 136 -23.12 -4.47 9.75
N LEU A 137 -23.12 -5.00 10.96
CA LEU A 137 -24.31 -5.63 11.56
C LEU A 137 -25.43 -4.62 11.80
N VAL A 138 -25.11 -3.43 12.32
CA VAL A 138 -26.08 -2.34 12.49
C VAL A 138 -26.68 -1.95 11.13
N LEU A 139 -25.85 -1.76 10.11
CA LEU A 139 -26.33 -1.48 8.75
C LEU A 139 -27.24 -2.60 8.24
N GLY A 140 -26.87 -3.86 8.46
CA GLY A 140 -27.70 -5.01 8.08
C GLY A 140 -29.08 -4.98 8.73
N VAL A 141 -29.15 -4.71 10.04
CA VAL A 141 -30.43 -4.57 10.76
C VAL A 141 -31.24 -3.39 10.22
N LEU A 142 -30.59 -2.25 9.96
CA LEU A 142 -31.26 -1.07 9.42
C LEU A 142 -31.86 -1.32 8.03
N ILE A 143 -31.22 -2.15 7.19
CA ILE A 143 -31.76 -2.55 5.87
C ILE A 143 -33.06 -3.33 6.02
N TRP A 144 -33.12 -4.30 6.94
CA TRP A 144 -34.35 -5.06 7.19
C TRP A 144 -35.44 -4.23 7.87
N ALA A 145 -35.06 -3.23 8.67
CA ALA A 145 -35.99 -2.29 9.29
C ALA A 145 -36.45 -1.18 8.31
N ALA A 146 -35.75 -0.96 7.20
CA ALA A 146 -35.99 0.13 6.27
C ALA A 146 -37.44 0.21 5.75
N PRO A 147 -38.11 -0.91 5.39
CA PRO A 147 -39.50 -0.87 4.91
C PRO A 147 -40.49 -0.35 5.95
N LEU A 148 -40.13 -0.31 7.24
CA LEU A 148 -40.97 0.21 8.32
C LEU A 148 -40.96 1.75 8.36
N HIS A 149 -39.98 2.40 7.73
CA HIS A 149 -39.79 3.85 7.80
C HIS A 149 -39.36 4.42 6.44
N TYR A 150 -40.26 5.17 5.78
CA TYR A 150 -40.03 5.72 4.44
C TYR A 150 -38.71 6.51 4.29
N GLN A 151 -38.38 7.37 5.25
CA GLN A 151 -37.13 8.16 5.21
C GLN A 151 -35.87 7.27 5.27
N LEU A 152 -35.91 6.22 6.09
CA LEU A 152 -34.82 5.25 6.21
C LEU A 152 -34.70 4.43 4.92
N GLN A 153 -35.83 4.02 4.34
CA GLN A 153 -35.88 3.33 3.05
C GLN A 153 -35.23 4.15 1.93
N GLN A 154 -35.54 5.45 1.82
CA GLN A 154 -34.94 6.33 0.82
C GLN A 154 -33.43 6.48 1.02
N MET A 155 -32.98 6.67 2.27
CA MET A 155 -31.57 6.79 2.60
C MET A 155 -30.77 5.53 2.22
N ILE A 156 -31.31 4.35 2.52
CA ILE A 156 -30.66 3.06 2.23
C ILE A 156 -30.69 2.76 0.73
N TYR A 157 -31.81 3.06 0.05
CA TYR A 157 -31.94 2.84 -1.38
C TYR A 157 -30.90 3.64 -2.19
N ALA A 158 -30.60 4.87 -1.76
CA ALA A 158 -29.57 5.72 -2.37
C ALA A 158 -28.14 5.17 -2.18
N ARG A 159 -27.89 4.39 -1.13
CA ARG A 159 -26.55 3.85 -0.78
C ARG A 159 -26.45 2.33 -0.94
N ARG A 160 -27.35 1.73 -1.72
CA ARG A 160 -27.45 0.27 -1.87
C ARG A 160 -26.20 -0.39 -2.44
N ILE A 161 -25.47 0.30 -3.33
CA ILE A 161 -24.21 -0.20 -3.90
C ILE A 161 -23.15 -0.28 -2.79
N SER A 162 -22.96 0.81 -2.04
CA SER A 162 -21.99 0.91 -0.95
C SER A 162 -22.28 -0.10 0.16
N ALA A 163 -23.55 -0.22 0.56
CA ALA A 163 -23.99 -1.20 1.55
C ALA A 163 -23.71 -2.63 1.06
N GLY A 164 -24.11 -2.98 -0.17
CA GLY A 164 -23.87 -4.31 -0.72
C GLY A 164 -22.37 -4.67 -0.78
N PHE A 165 -21.53 -3.72 -1.16
CA PHE A 165 -20.08 -3.87 -1.21
C PHE A 165 -19.47 -4.12 0.18
N ALA A 166 -19.77 -3.25 1.14
CA ALA A 166 -19.22 -3.31 2.49
C ALA A 166 -19.66 -4.58 3.23
N LEU A 167 -20.96 -4.91 3.18
CA LEU A 167 -21.51 -6.09 3.85
C LEU A 167 -20.95 -7.40 3.27
N ALA A 168 -20.77 -7.50 1.95
CA ALA A 168 -20.21 -8.70 1.32
C ALA A 168 -18.77 -8.97 1.77
N ILE A 169 -17.94 -7.91 1.84
CA ILE A 169 -16.57 -8.03 2.34
C ILE A 169 -16.57 -8.36 3.84
N CYS A 170 -17.39 -7.70 4.66
CA CYS A 170 -17.48 -7.99 6.08
C CYS A 170 -17.93 -9.43 6.36
N ALA A 171 -18.90 -9.95 5.61
CA ALA A 171 -19.34 -11.35 5.70
C ALA A 171 -18.18 -12.31 5.44
N PHE A 172 -17.41 -12.08 4.36
CA PHE A 172 -16.23 -12.88 4.03
C PHE A 172 -15.15 -12.81 5.12
N LEU A 173 -14.82 -11.60 5.60
CA LEU A 173 -13.80 -11.42 6.64
C LEU A 173 -14.19 -12.12 7.95
N LEU A 174 -15.47 -12.04 8.35
CA LEU A 174 -15.99 -12.71 9.54
C LEU A 174 -15.90 -14.23 9.43
N VAL A 175 -16.38 -14.83 8.34
CA VAL A 175 -16.37 -16.29 8.19
C VAL A 175 -14.95 -16.84 8.08
N MET A 176 -14.04 -16.14 7.39
CA MET A 176 -12.65 -16.55 7.28
C MET A 176 -11.89 -16.44 8.61
N ARG A 177 -12.12 -15.38 9.40
CA ARG A 177 -11.53 -15.26 10.75
C ARG A 177 -12.15 -16.24 11.76
N ALA A 178 -13.37 -16.72 11.52
CA ALA A 178 -14.01 -17.73 12.36
C ALA A 178 -13.38 -19.12 12.22
N LYS A 179 -12.68 -19.42 11.12
CA LYS A 179 -12.16 -20.76 10.79
C LYS A 179 -11.32 -21.36 11.93
N ASP A 180 -10.43 -20.55 12.50
CA ASP A 180 -9.45 -20.98 13.52
C ASP A 180 -9.81 -20.46 14.92
N SER A 181 -11.04 -19.92 15.10
CA SER A 181 -11.52 -19.42 16.39
C SER A 181 -12.05 -20.55 17.28
N PRO A 182 -11.80 -20.53 18.61
CA PRO A 182 -12.39 -21.50 19.54
C PRO A 182 -13.93 -21.37 19.62
N GLN A 183 -14.48 -20.21 19.29
CA GLN A 183 -15.91 -19.95 19.23
C GLN A 183 -16.29 -19.42 17.84
N PRO A 184 -16.42 -20.32 16.84
CA PRO A 184 -16.62 -19.91 15.45
C PRO A 184 -18.06 -19.48 15.14
N TRP A 185 -19.04 -19.99 15.89
CA TRP A 185 -20.46 -19.84 15.58
C TRP A 185 -20.98 -18.41 15.60
N PRO A 186 -20.66 -17.54 16.60
CA PRO A 186 -21.14 -16.16 16.58
C PRO A 186 -20.72 -15.40 15.32
N ALA A 187 -19.45 -15.56 14.90
CA ALA A 187 -18.94 -14.93 13.69
C ALA A 187 -19.53 -15.53 12.41
N ARG A 188 -19.80 -16.85 12.37
CA ARG A 188 -20.47 -17.51 11.24
C ARG A 188 -21.93 -17.08 11.10
N ILE A 189 -22.66 -16.95 12.21
CA ILE A 189 -24.04 -16.46 12.22
C ILE A 189 -24.09 -15.00 11.76
N ALA A 190 -23.19 -14.16 12.28
CA ALA A 190 -23.04 -12.79 11.81
C ALA A 190 -22.73 -12.73 10.30
N ALA A 191 -21.77 -13.52 9.82
CA ALA A 191 -21.45 -13.58 8.39
C ALA A 191 -22.64 -14.04 7.53
N ALA A 192 -23.38 -15.06 7.97
CA ALA A 192 -24.57 -15.54 7.28
C ALA A 192 -25.67 -14.47 7.24
N PHE A 193 -25.90 -13.75 8.34
CA PHE A 193 -26.84 -12.63 8.37
C PHE A 193 -26.47 -11.53 7.37
N LEU A 194 -25.20 -11.12 7.32
CA LEU A 194 -24.72 -10.12 6.36
C LEU A 194 -24.86 -10.61 4.91
N ALA A 195 -24.49 -11.86 4.63
CA ALA A 195 -24.61 -12.47 3.30
C ALA A 195 -26.07 -12.54 2.82
N THR A 196 -26.98 -12.98 3.68
CA THR A 196 -28.42 -13.02 3.41
C THR A 196 -28.97 -11.60 3.19
N THR A 197 -28.49 -10.62 3.95
CA THR A 197 -28.87 -9.22 3.76
C THR A 197 -28.46 -8.70 2.39
N VAL A 198 -27.26 -9.02 1.90
CA VAL A 198 -26.81 -8.64 0.55
C VAL A 198 -27.62 -9.33 -0.54
N MET A 199 -27.93 -10.61 -0.36
CA MET A 199 -28.70 -11.40 -1.34
C MET A 199 -30.17 -10.97 -1.43
N LEU A 200 -30.82 -10.76 -0.29
CA LEU A 200 -32.28 -10.63 -0.19
C LEU A 200 -32.74 -9.23 0.23
N GLY A 201 -31.97 -8.56 1.08
CA GLY A 201 -32.34 -7.25 1.65
C GLY A 201 -31.93 -6.06 0.79
N ILE A 202 -31.01 -6.24 -0.17
CA ILE A 202 -30.49 -5.16 -1.01
C ILE A 202 -30.74 -5.45 -2.49
N ASP A 203 -31.33 -4.47 -3.18
CA ASP A 203 -31.48 -4.50 -4.64
C ASP A 203 -30.23 -3.94 -5.36
N GLY A 204 -29.08 -4.62 -5.19
CA GLY A 204 -27.78 -4.18 -5.70
C GLY A 204 -27.01 -5.30 -6.41
N ARG A 205 -26.87 -5.22 -7.74
CA ARG A 205 -26.19 -6.25 -8.55
C ARG A 205 -24.73 -6.47 -8.14
N THR A 206 -23.98 -5.40 -7.87
CA THR A 206 -22.55 -5.48 -7.53
C THR A 206 -22.31 -6.27 -6.25
N GLY A 207 -23.04 -5.97 -5.16
CA GLY A 207 -22.92 -6.69 -3.89
C GLY A 207 -23.27 -8.17 -4.03
N GLN A 208 -24.26 -8.49 -4.86
CA GLN A 208 -24.69 -9.86 -5.10
C GLN A 208 -23.67 -10.69 -5.89
N VAL A 209 -23.04 -10.11 -6.91
CA VAL A 209 -21.93 -10.76 -7.61
C VAL A 209 -20.77 -11.02 -6.64
N LEU A 210 -20.44 -10.04 -5.80
CA LEU A 210 -19.35 -10.16 -4.84
C LEU A 210 -19.63 -11.24 -3.79
N ILE A 211 -20.82 -11.30 -3.20
CA ILE A 211 -21.11 -12.33 -2.19
C ILE A 211 -21.10 -13.74 -2.80
N VAL A 212 -21.52 -13.92 -4.06
CA VAL A 212 -21.42 -15.22 -4.75
C VAL A 212 -19.95 -15.61 -4.92
N VAL A 213 -19.12 -14.71 -5.46
CA VAL A 213 -17.68 -14.98 -5.67
C VAL A 213 -16.97 -15.25 -4.34
N LEU A 214 -17.21 -14.44 -3.32
CA LEU A 214 -16.60 -14.59 -2.00
C LEU A 214 -17.10 -15.84 -1.26
N SER A 215 -18.36 -16.23 -1.45
CA SER A 215 -18.91 -17.47 -0.88
C SER A 215 -18.30 -18.69 -1.55
N MET A 216 -18.14 -18.69 -2.89
CA MET A 216 -17.43 -19.75 -3.60
C MET A 216 -15.99 -19.89 -3.12
N LEU A 217 -15.28 -18.76 -2.96
CA LEU A 217 -13.93 -18.76 -2.40
C LEU A 217 -13.91 -19.30 -0.95
N THR A 218 -14.87 -18.89 -0.12
CA THR A 218 -15.01 -19.38 1.26
C THR A 218 -15.20 -20.89 1.28
N VAL A 219 -16.14 -21.42 0.50
CA VAL A 219 -16.42 -22.86 0.40
C VAL A 219 -15.18 -23.60 -0.09
N TRP A 220 -14.49 -23.09 -1.11
CA TRP A 220 -13.26 -23.68 -1.63
C TRP A 220 -12.17 -23.79 -0.55
N LEU A 221 -11.96 -22.74 0.24
CA LEU A 221 -10.91 -22.67 1.27
C LEU A 221 -11.23 -23.44 2.55
N HIS A 222 -12.52 -23.73 2.81
CA HIS A 222 -12.96 -24.55 3.94
C HIS A 222 -13.11 -26.03 3.57
N SER A 223 -13.27 -26.35 2.29
CA SER A 223 -13.45 -27.72 1.81
C SER A 223 -12.12 -28.47 1.71
N SER A 224 -12.15 -29.76 2.05
CA SER A 224 -11.02 -30.69 1.82
C SER A 224 -10.75 -30.86 0.32
N ALA A 225 -9.49 -31.05 -0.08
CA ALA A 225 -9.08 -31.06 -1.50
C ALA A 225 -9.92 -31.97 -2.40
N ARG A 226 -10.29 -33.16 -1.88
CA ARG A 226 -11.14 -34.16 -2.57
C ARG A 226 -12.57 -33.69 -2.88
N TRP A 227 -13.14 -32.78 -2.07
CA TRP A 227 -14.53 -32.35 -2.17
C TRP A 227 -14.68 -30.91 -2.66
N ARG A 228 -13.58 -30.18 -2.86
CA ARG A 228 -13.60 -28.74 -3.18
C ARG A 228 -14.51 -28.39 -4.34
N TRP A 229 -14.35 -29.07 -5.49
CA TRP A 229 -15.15 -28.83 -6.68
C TRP A 229 -16.64 -29.12 -6.46
N PHE A 230 -16.97 -30.26 -5.85
CA PHE A 230 -18.35 -30.64 -5.54
C PHE A 230 -19.00 -29.65 -4.55
N ALA A 231 -18.27 -29.25 -3.51
CA ALA A 231 -18.76 -28.30 -2.51
C ALA A 231 -18.98 -26.91 -3.13
N THR A 232 -18.06 -26.43 -3.98
CA THR A 232 -18.23 -25.13 -4.66
C THR A 232 -19.39 -25.15 -5.65
N LEU A 233 -19.55 -26.24 -6.41
CA LEU A 233 -20.64 -26.37 -7.36
C LEU A 233 -21.99 -26.48 -6.63
N GLY A 234 -22.06 -27.30 -5.59
CA GLY A 234 -23.24 -27.41 -4.73
C GLY A 234 -23.60 -26.09 -4.06
N GLY A 235 -22.60 -25.34 -3.57
CA GLY A 235 -22.80 -23.99 -3.01
C GLY A 235 -23.34 -22.99 -4.03
N LEU A 236 -22.84 -23.01 -5.26
CA LEU A 236 -23.34 -22.17 -6.35
C LEU A 236 -24.81 -22.51 -6.69
N VAL A 237 -25.13 -23.80 -6.82
CA VAL A 237 -26.49 -24.27 -7.09
C VAL A 237 -27.44 -23.87 -5.95
N ALA A 238 -27.02 -24.01 -4.69
CA ALA A 238 -27.82 -23.60 -3.54
C ALA A 238 -28.09 -22.10 -3.52
N MET A 239 -27.09 -21.26 -3.84
CA MET A 239 -27.27 -19.81 -3.95
C MET A 239 -28.22 -19.44 -5.09
N LEU A 240 -28.09 -20.09 -6.26
CA LEU A 240 -28.97 -19.84 -7.40
C LEU A 240 -30.41 -20.24 -7.09
N ALA A 241 -30.61 -21.41 -6.46
CA ALA A 241 -31.93 -21.88 -6.04
C ALA A 241 -32.57 -20.92 -5.03
N LEU A 242 -31.80 -20.39 -4.07
CA LEU A 242 -32.28 -19.40 -3.12
C LEU A 242 -32.66 -18.08 -3.81
N ALA A 243 -31.85 -17.59 -4.76
CA ALA A 243 -32.12 -16.37 -5.51
C ALA A 243 -33.37 -16.49 -6.41
N LEU A 244 -33.60 -17.69 -6.98
CA LEU A 244 -34.82 -18.01 -7.73
C LEU A 244 -36.03 -18.08 -6.80
N ALA A 245 -35.94 -18.78 -5.67
CA ALA A 245 -37.02 -18.91 -4.69
C ALA A 245 -37.45 -17.56 -4.10
N ALA A 246 -36.50 -16.64 -3.92
CA ALA A 246 -36.77 -15.28 -3.47
C ALA A 246 -37.39 -14.36 -4.54
N GLY A 247 -37.64 -14.85 -5.77
CA GLY A 247 -38.19 -14.06 -6.87
C GLY A 247 -37.28 -12.95 -7.41
N THR A 248 -36.04 -12.86 -6.92
CA THR A 248 -35.08 -11.80 -7.26
C THR A 248 -34.58 -11.95 -8.69
N VAL A 249 -34.41 -13.19 -9.17
CA VAL A 249 -34.01 -13.49 -10.55
C VAL A 249 -35.18 -13.32 -11.52
N GLY A 250 -36.40 -13.72 -11.13
CA GLY A 250 -37.60 -13.62 -11.96
C GLY A 250 -37.96 -12.17 -12.34
N LYS A 251 -38.07 -11.28 -11.34
CA LYS A 251 -38.33 -9.85 -11.57
C LYS A 251 -37.30 -9.20 -12.51
N ARG A 252 -36.04 -9.64 -12.43
CA ARG A 252 -34.93 -9.09 -13.23
C ARG A 252 -34.82 -9.71 -14.62
N TRP A 253 -35.26 -10.95 -14.77
CA TRP A 253 -35.42 -11.59 -16.07
C TRP A 253 -36.49 -10.84 -16.88
N ASP A 254 -37.61 -10.51 -16.25
CA ASP A 254 -38.69 -9.75 -16.88
C ASP A 254 -38.24 -8.34 -17.30
N GLU A 255 -37.45 -7.65 -16.46
CA GLU A 255 -36.80 -6.37 -16.82
C GLU A 255 -35.84 -6.47 -18.02
N THR A 256 -35.15 -7.61 -18.16
CA THR A 256 -34.16 -7.83 -19.23
C THR A 256 -34.84 -8.29 -20.53
N VAL A 257 -35.92 -9.05 -20.46
CA VAL A 257 -36.71 -9.50 -21.63
C VAL A 257 -37.58 -8.35 -22.17
N ALA A 258 -38.00 -7.41 -21.32
CA ALA A 258 -38.65 -6.17 -21.76
C ALA A 258 -37.73 -5.26 -22.63
N MET A 259 -36.43 -5.58 -22.76
CA MET A 259 -35.41 -4.86 -23.53
C MET A 259 -35.52 -5.07 -25.06
N ASN A 260 -36.71 -5.34 -25.59
CA ASN A 260 -36.89 -5.61 -27.02
C ASN A 260 -36.53 -4.34 -27.84
N PRO A 261 -35.54 -4.36 -28.74
CA PRO A 261 -34.90 -3.14 -29.29
C PRO A 261 -35.75 -2.29 -30.26
N GLY A 262 -37.07 -2.46 -30.29
CA GLY A 262 -37.89 -2.01 -31.42
C GLY A 262 -39.11 -1.14 -31.15
N VAL A 263 -39.60 -0.93 -29.92
CA VAL A 263 -40.99 -0.40 -29.79
C VAL A 263 -41.26 0.69 -28.76
N ASN A 264 -40.41 1.05 -27.78
CA ASN A 264 -40.74 2.19 -26.90
C ASN A 264 -39.51 2.93 -26.34
N GLU A 265 -39.32 4.18 -26.78
CA GLU A 265 -38.31 5.15 -26.30
C GLU A 265 -38.51 5.62 -24.83
N SER A 266 -39.53 5.14 -24.12
CA SER A 266 -39.99 5.76 -22.86
C SER A 266 -39.60 5.06 -21.56
N VAL A 267 -38.89 3.92 -21.58
CA VAL A 267 -38.48 3.23 -20.33
C VAL A 267 -36.97 3.31 -20.12
N VAL A 268 -36.53 4.35 -19.43
CA VAL A 268 -35.14 4.52 -19.00
C VAL A 268 -34.85 3.55 -17.86
N THR A 269 -34.42 2.35 -18.19
CA THR A 269 -33.94 1.35 -17.22
C THR A 269 -32.50 1.66 -16.77
N SER A 270 -32.16 1.28 -15.55
CA SER A 270 -30.80 1.48 -15.00
C SER A 270 -29.69 0.77 -15.81
N THR A 271 -30.03 -0.31 -16.52
CA THR A 271 -29.10 -1.01 -17.41
C THR A 271 -28.88 -0.23 -18.71
N GLY A 272 -29.96 0.33 -19.30
CA GLY A 272 -29.87 1.15 -20.50
C GLY A 272 -28.99 2.39 -20.30
N ILE A 273 -29.16 3.10 -19.19
CA ILE A 273 -28.30 4.24 -18.84
C ILE A 273 -26.82 3.85 -18.81
N ARG A 274 -26.48 2.70 -18.20
CA ARG A 274 -25.08 2.24 -18.09
C ARG A 274 -24.45 1.93 -19.45
N ILE A 275 -25.23 1.43 -20.41
CA ILE A 275 -24.73 1.15 -21.76
C ILE A 275 -24.37 2.46 -22.47
N GLU A 276 -25.25 3.48 -22.40
CA GLU A 276 -24.96 4.77 -23.03
C GLU A 276 -23.80 5.51 -22.32
N LEU A 277 -23.73 5.45 -20.99
CA LEU A 277 -22.57 6.00 -20.25
C LEU A 277 -21.26 5.32 -20.65
N MET A 278 -21.27 4.00 -20.87
CA MET A 278 -20.10 3.26 -21.36
C MET A 278 -19.73 3.71 -22.77
N ARG A 279 -20.71 3.89 -23.67
CA ARG A 279 -20.47 4.39 -25.03
C ARG A 279 -19.80 5.76 -25.02
N VAL A 280 -20.35 6.74 -24.31
CA VAL A 280 -19.76 8.09 -24.19
C VAL A 280 -18.36 8.03 -23.57
N SER A 281 -18.18 7.19 -22.53
CA SER A 281 -16.89 7.04 -21.86
C SER A 281 -15.80 6.44 -22.76
N LEU A 282 -16.16 5.53 -23.66
CA LEU A 282 -15.21 4.95 -24.62
C LEU A 282 -14.75 5.98 -25.66
N GLU A 283 -15.64 6.84 -26.15
CA GLU A 283 -15.28 7.94 -27.05
C GLU A 283 -14.39 8.97 -26.35
N LEU A 284 -14.70 9.32 -25.10
CA LEU A 284 -13.84 10.17 -24.28
C LEU A 284 -12.46 9.54 -24.04
N ALA A 285 -12.40 8.23 -23.81
CA ALA A 285 -11.14 7.52 -23.63
C ALA A 285 -10.27 7.55 -24.89
N GLN A 286 -10.88 7.52 -26.09
CA GLN A 286 -10.12 7.70 -27.34
C GLN A 286 -9.56 9.12 -27.46
N ARG A 287 -10.36 10.14 -27.08
CA ARG A 287 -9.96 11.56 -27.19
C ARG A 287 -8.94 11.99 -26.14
N TYR A 288 -9.10 11.55 -24.89
CA TYR A 288 -8.31 12.01 -23.75
C TYR A 288 -7.43 10.94 -23.12
N GLY A 289 -7.48 9.69 -23.57
CA GLY A 289 -6.81 8.56 -22.89
C GLY A 289 -5.29 8.64 -22.79
N LEU A 290 -4.61 9.50 -23.56
CA LEU A 290 -3.16 9.71 -23.40
C LEU A 290 -2.83 10.70 -22.28
N ALA A 291 -3.32 11.94 -22.38
CA ALA A 291 -2.96 13.04 -21.49
C ALA A 291 -3.93 13.25 -20.31
N GLY A 292 -5.18 12.78 -20.44
CA GLY A 292 -6.28 13.06 -19.54
C GLY A 292 -6.94 14.42 -19.80
N ALA A 293 -8.23 14.52 -19.51
CA ALA A 293 -9.02 15.75 -19.58
C ALA A 293 -8.94 16.60 -18.29
N GLY A 294 -8.43 16.02 -17.20
CA GLY A 294 -8.56 16.55 -15.84
C GLY A 294 -9.84 16.08 -15.17
N TYR A 295 -9.76 15.66 -13.90
CA TYR A 295 -10.89 15.11 -13.16
C TYR A 295 -11.99 16.16 -12.91
N GLY A 296 -11.60 17.42 -12.68
CA GLY A 296 -12.55 18.54 -12.55
C GLY A 296 -13.31 18.88 -13.85
N ASN A 297 -12.78 18.49 -15.02
CA ASN A 297 -13.40 18.77 -16.31
C ASN A 297 -14.26 17.62 -16.82
N TYR A 298 -14.25 16.45 -16.15
CA TYR A 298 -14.91 15.23 -16.64
C TYR A 298 -16.39 15.47 -16.98
N ALA A 299 -17.16 16.10 -16.10
CA ALA A 299 -18.59 16.31 -16.30
C ALA A 299 -18.89 17.18 -17.54
N ARG A 300 -18.06 18.20 -17.78
CA ARG A 300 -18.15 19.06 -18.97
C ARG A 300 -17.77 18.28 -20.24
N ALA A 301 -16.69 17.51 -20.19
CA ALA A 301 -16.26 16.68 -21.32
C ALA A 301 -17.31 15.61 -21.67
N HIS A 302 -17.94 14.99 -20.67
CA HIS A 302 -19.03 14.04 -20.85
C HIS A 302 -20.25 14.69 -21.50
N ALA A 303 -20.69 15.84 -21.00
CA ALA A 303 -21.80 16.57 -21.60
C ALA A 303 -21.54 16.92 -23.06
N GLN A 304 -20.36 17.47 -23.35
CA GLN A 304 -19.97 17.82 -24.72
C GLN A 304 -19.92 16.60 -25.65
N MET A 305 -19.37 15.48 -25.18
CA MET A 305 -19.30 14.25 -25.98
C MET A 305 -20.69 13.65 -26.20
N ALA A 306 -21.56 13.68 -25.20
CA ALA A 306 -22.95 13.27 -25.37
C ALA A 306 -23.66 14.15 -26.41
N ASP A 307 -23.51 15.47 -26.33
CA ASP A 307 -24.09 16.40 -27.30
C ASP A 307 -23.54 16.15 -28.73
N GLU A 308 -22.24 15.85 -28.87
CA GLU A 308 -21.60 15.47 -30.15
C GLU A 308 -22.17 14.16 -30.73
N ILE A 309 -22.36 13.12 -29.89
CA ILE A 309 -22.83 11.79 -30.31
C ILE A 309 -24.31 11.83 -30.72
N TYR A 310 -25.15 12.48 -29.91
CA TYR A 310 -26.60 12.47 -30.12
C TYR A 310 -27.11 13.68 -30.90
N GLN A 311 -26.31 14.71 -31.19
CA GLN A 311 -26.64 15.85 -32.07
C GLN A 311 -27.97 16.56 -31.73
N THR A 312 -28.28 16.75 -30.45
CA THR A 312 -29.67 17.00 -30.02
C THR A 312 -29.86 18.29 -29.22
N PRO A 313 -30.78 19.20 -29.65
CA PRO A 313 -31.48 20.12 -28.77
C PRO A 313 -32.80 19.46 -28.34
N VAL A 314 -32.76 18.36 -27.58
CA VAL A 314 -33.99 17.61 -27.29
C VAL A 314 -34.61 18.06 -25.97
N GLU A 315 -35.73 18.78 -26.08
CA GLU A 315 -36.73 18.82 -25.02
C GLU A 315 -37.17 17.39 -24.69
N GLY A 316 -36.80 16.92 -23.49
CA GLY A 316 -37.15 15.58 -23.01
C GLY A 316 -36.05 14.52 -23.09
N ALA A 317 -34.86 14.82 -23.66
CA ALA A 317 -33.71 13.93 -23.49
C ALA A 317 -33.43 13.82 -22.00
N ASN A 318 -33.16 12.61 -21.52
CA ASN A 318 -33.05 12.36 -20.08
C ASN A 318 -31.75 13.01 -19.54
N HIS A 319 -31.84 14.32 -19.25
CA HIS A 319 -30.72 15.24 -18.98
C HIS A 319 -29.75 14.73 -17.90
N ASN A 320 -30.22 13.82 -17.04
CA ASN A 320 -29.49 13.31 -15.89
C ASN A 320 -28.26 12.46 -16.27
N TRP A 321 -28.31 11.64 -17.32
CA TRP A 321 -27.15 10.80 -17.68
C TRP A 321 -26.22 11.48 -18.69
N MET A 322 -26.74 12.33 -19.59
CA MET A 322 -25.93 13.10 -20.53
C MET A 322 -24.96 14.06 -19.82
N ARG A 323 -25.31 14.53 -18.61
CA ARG A 323 -24.47 15.39 -17.76
C ARG A 323 -23.90 14.64 -16.55
N SER A 324 -23.54 13.37 -16.74
CA SER A 324 -22.98 12.55 -15.66
C SER A 324 -21.61 13.03 -15.19
N THR A 325 -21.40 12.98 -13.88
CA THR A 325 -20.10 13.21 -13.23
C THR A 325 -19.34 11.90 -12.97
N ASN A 326 -19.93 10.74 -13.26
CA ASN A 326 -19.37 9.42 -12.95
C ASN A 326 -19.59 8.45 -14.14
N PRO A 327 -18.53 7.87 -14.73
CA PRO A 327 -18.64 6.90 -15.82
C PRO A 327 -19.18 5.53 -15.39
N HIS A 328 -19.37 5.30 -14.09
CA HIS A 328 -19.62 3.98 -13.50
C HIS A 328 -18.58 2.92 -13.88
N ASN A 329 -17.34 3.35 -14.08
CA ASN A 329 -16.20 2.49 -14.33
C ASN A 329 -14.92 3.23 -13.92
N GLU A 330 -14.27 2.77 -12.85
CA GLU A 330 -13.09 3.47 -12.31
C GLU A 330 -11.93 3.47 -13.32
N TYR A 331 -11.76 2.39 -14.10
CA TYR A 331 -10.66 2.31 -15.08
C TYR A 331 -10.80 3.37 -16.16
N LEU A 332 -12.03 3.58 -16.65
CA LEU A 332 -12.33 4.66 -17.60
C LEU A 332 -12.24 6.03 -16.93
N MET A 333 -12.68 6.17 -15.68
CA MET A 333 -12.52 7.42 -14.93
C MET A 333 -11.05 7.84 -14.83
N GLN A 334 -10.17 6.89 -14.48
CA GLN A 334 -8.74 7.15 -14.39
C GLN A 334 -8.11 7.43 -15.75
N LEU A 335 -8.53 6.71 -16.81
CA LEU A 335 -8.03 6.91 -18.16
C LEU A 335 -8.46 8.26 -18.75
N ILE A 336 -9.74 8.64 -18.59
CA ILE A 336 -10.29 9.89 -19.12
C ILE A 336 -9.81 11.08 -18.29
N GLY A 337 -9.87 10.98 -16.96
CA GLY A 337 -9.50 12.08 -16.07
C GLY A 337 -7.99 12.34 -16.04
N GLY A 338 -7.19 11.29 -15.91
CA GLY A 338 -5.75 11.38 -15.66
C GLY A 338 -4.85 10.81 -16.77
N GLY A 339 -5.42 10.30 -17.86
CA GLY A 339 -4.67 9.73 -18.97
C GLY A 339 -4.09 8.35 -18.67
N ALA A 340 -3.27 7.85 -19.61
CA ALA A 340 -2.69 6.51 -19.56
C ALA A 340 -1.81 6.32 -18.32
N LEU A 341 -1.17 7.39 -17.83
CA LEU A 341 -0.35 7.34 -16.62
C LEU A 341 -1.19 7.12 -15.36
N ALA A 342 -2.34 7.80 -15.21
CA ALA A 342 -3.23 7.58 -14.08
C ALA A 342 -3.82 6.17 -14.09
N ALA A 343 -4.31 5.71 -15.24
CA ALA A 343 -4.80 4.34 -15.41
C ALA A 343 -3.72 3.31 -15.05
N ALA A 344 -2.47 3.51 -15.50
CA ALA A 344 -1.36 2.64 -15.16
C ALA A 344 -1.01 2.67 -13.65
N LEU A 345 -1.01 3.84 -13.02
CA LEU A 345 -0.76 3.98 -11.58
C LEU A 345 -1.87 3.33 -10.75
N PHE A 346 -3.13 3.45 -11.16
CA PHE A 346 -4.26 2.80 -10.52
C PHE A 346 -4.17 1.27 -10.62
N VAL A 347 -3.92 0.72 -11.80
CA VAL A 347 -3.69 -0.72 -11.97
C VAL A 347 -2.46 -1.18 -11.19
N ALA A 348 -1.39 -0.38 -11.17
CA ALA A 348 -0.20 -0.69 -10.38
C ALA A 348 -0.50 -0.68 -8.87
N TRP A 349 -1.34 0.22 -8.38
CA TRP A 349 -1.76 0.25 -6.97
C TRP A 349 -2.49 -1.03 -6.59
N LEU A 350 -3.47 -1.47 -7.39
CA LEU A 350 -4.16 -2.75 -7.19
C LEU A 350 -3.20 -3.95 -7.27
N ALA A 351 -2.34 -3.99 -8.28
CA ALA A 351 -1.39 -5.09 -8.49
C ALA A 351 -0.34 -5.17 -7.37
N VAL A 352 0.12 -4.04 -6.85
CA VAL A 352 1.08 -3.99 -5.73
C VAL A 352 0.40 -4.43 -4.44
N THR A 353 -0.87 -4.08 -4.20
CA THR A 353 -1.65 -4.60 -3.07
C THR A 353 -1.85 -6.11 -3.17
N PHE A 354 -2.19 -6.63 -4.36
CA PHE A 354 -2.31 -8.07 -4.57
C PHE A 354 -0.97 -8.80 -4.40
N ARG A 355 0.15 -8.20 -4.86
CA ARG A 355 1.49 -8.71 -4.61
C ARG A 355 1.85 -8.72 -3.13
N ALA A 356 1.42 -7.72 -2.36
CA ALA A 356 1.58 -7.71 -0.91
C ALA A 356 0.78 -8.88 -0.26
N ALA A 357 -0.43 -9.15 -0.75
CA ALA A 357 -1.23 -10.29 -0.33
C ALA A 357 -0.52 -11.64 -0.59
N MET A 358 0.04 -11.84 -1.78
CA MET A 358 0.80 -13.06 -2.12
C MET A 358 2.06 -13.27 -1.27
N ARG A 359 2.61 -12.20 -0.70
CA ARG A 359 3.82 -12.22 0.13
C ARG A 359 3.51 -12.30 1.63
N ALA A 360 2.26 -12.12 2.02
CA ALA A 360 1.80 -12.24 3.38
C ALA A 360 1.65 -13.72 3.77
N THR A 361 1.51 -13.97 5.07
CA THR A 361 1.18 -15.31 5.57
C THR A 361 -0.17 -15.76 5.00
N PRO A 362 -0.42 -17.07 4.78
CA PRO A 362 -1.66 -17.53 4.15
C PRO A 362 -2.94 -16.99 4.82
N ALA A 363 -2.93 -16.86 6.14
CA ALA A 363 -4.05 -16.33 6.91
C ALA A 363 -4.42 -14.88 6.54
N VAL A 364 -3.43 -13.99 6.38
CA VAL A 364 -3.66 -12.58 6.04
C VAL A 364 -3.73 -12.36 4.53
N GLY A 365 -2.92 -13.09 3.77
CA GLY A 365 -2.81 -12.98 2.32
C GLY A 365 -4.13 -13.29 1.61
N VAL A 366 -4.86 -14.31 2.06
CA VAL A 366 -6.20 -14.61 1.51
C VAL A 366 -7.17 -13.46 1.74
N LEU A 367 -7.17 -12.86 2.94
CA LEU A 367 -8.08 -11.75 3.27
C LEU A 367 -7.77 -10.52 2.42
N LEU A 368 -6.49 -10.11 2.36
CA LEU A 368 -6.08 -8.95 1.59
C LEU A 368 -6.31 -9.16 0.09
N GLY A 369 -6.02 -10.37 -0.41
CA GLY A 369 -6.23 -10.76 -1.80
C GLY A 369 -7.71 -10.68 -2.20
N ALA A 370 -8.60 -11.23 -1.38
CA ALA A 370 -10.05 -11.16 -1.62
C ALA A 370 -10.57 -9.72 -1.59
N VAL A 371 -10.08 -8.88 -0.68
CA VAL A 371 -10.48 -7.47 -0.57
C VAL A 371 -10.05 -6.68 -1.81
N VAL A 372 -8.78 -6.80 -2.25
CA VAL A 372 -8.31 -6.09 -3.46
C VAL A 372 -8.98 -6.59 -4.73
N LEU A 373 -9.22 -7.89 -4.87
CA LEU A 373 -9.94 -8.44 -6.02
C LEU A 373 -11.39 -7.97 -6.02
N SER A 374 -12.05 -7.93 -4.85
CA SER A 374 -13.43 -7.44 -4.74
C SER A 374 -13.53 -5.97 -5.14
N PHE A 375 -12.57 -5.14 -4.70
CA PHE A 375 -12.50 -3.74 -5.10
C PHE A 375 -12.20 -3.58 -6.60
N ALA A 376 -11.25 -4.35 -7.14
CA ALA A 376 -10.90 -4.33 -8.57
C ALA A 376 -12.06 -4.75 -9.48
N ILE A 377 -12.82 -5.78 -9.09
CA ILE A 377 -14.04 -6.23 -9.79
C ILE A 377 -15.13 -5.15 -9.67
N GLY A 378 -15.32 -4.60 -8.46
CA GLY A 378 -16.30 -3.53 -8.25
C GLY A 378 -16.01 -2.29 -9.10
N CYS A 379 -14.74 -1.96 -9.31
CA CYS A 379 -14.26 -0.88 -10.18
C CYS A 379 -14.64 -1.04 -11.67
N VAL A 380 -15.01 -2.26 -12.12
CA VAL A 380 -15.52 -2.50 -13.48
C VAL A 380 -16.95 -2.00 -13.63
N PHE A 381 -17.74 -2.09 -12.55
CA PHE A 381 -19.19 -1.80 -12.56
C PHE A 381 -19.55 -0.46 -11.91
N ASN A 382 -18.59 0.19 -11.27
CA ASN A 382 -18.74 1.50 -10.66
C ASN A 382 -17.37 2.20 -10.49
N SER A 383 -17.36 3.51 -10.25
CA SER A 383 -16.15 4.26 -9.90
C SER A 383 -15.96 4.27 -8.38
N LEU A 384 -15.54 3.13 -7.82
CA LEU A 384 -15.49 2.92 -6.36
C LEU A 384 -14.45 3.78 -5.63
N LEU A 385 -13.41 4.26 -6.32
CA LEU A 385 -12.43 5.15 -5.71
C LEU A 385 -12.94 6.58 -5.71
N LEU A 386 -13.60 7.02 -6.79
CA LEU A 386 -14.27 8.32 -6.86
C LEU A 386 -15.40 8.45 -5.82
N ASP A 387 -16.12 7.36 -5.56
CA ASP A 387 -17.22 7.35 -4.59
C ASP A 387 -16.71 7.29 -3.15
N PHE A 388 -17.18 8.22 -2.32
CA PHE A 388 -16.67 8.45 -0.97
C PHE A 388 -16.72 7.18 -0.10
N THR A 389 -17.86 6.48 -0.02
CA THR A 389 -18.04 5.41 0.97
C THR A 389 -17.18 4.19 0.64
N GLU A 390 -17.15 3.74 -0.61
CA GLU A 390 -16.43 2.55 -1.04
C GLU A 390 -14.92 2.74 -1.04
N GLY A 391 -14.43 3.90 -1.49
CA GLY A 391 -13.01 4.26 -1.44
C GLY A 391 -12.50 4.28 0.01
N HIS A 392 -13.23 4.94 0.92
CA HIS A 392 -12.88 4.98 2.34
C HIS A 392 -12.97 3.62 3.01
N PHE A 393 -14.01 2.83 2.73
CA PHE A 393 -14.13 1.47 3.25
C PHE A 393 -12.93 0.60 2.82
N TYR A 394 -12.57 0.67 1.54
CA TYR A 394 -11.45 -0.07 1.00
C TYR A 394 -10.13 0.30 1.67
N ILE A 395 -9.80 1.60 1.80
CA ILE A 395 -8.54 2.00 2.43
C ILE A 395 -8.48 1.62 3.92
N VAL A 396 -9.62 1.58 4.62
CA VAL A 396 -9.69 1.17 6.02
C VAL A 396 -9.32 -0.30 6.18
N VAL A 397 -9.97 -1.17 5.39
CA VAL A 397 -9.73 -2.62 5.43
C VAL A 397 -8.33 -2.93 4.91
N MET A 398 -7.94 -2.35 3.77
CA MET A 398 -6.62 -2.53 3.14
C MET A 398 -5.49 -2.14 4.10
N SER A 399 -5.57 -0.96 4.73
CA SER A 399 -4.52 -0.47 5.65
C SER A 399 -4.39 -1.36 6.88
N CYS A 400 -5.51 -1.85 7.42
CA CYS A 400 -5.51 -2.77 8.55
C CYS A 400 -4.86 -4.12 8.20
N LEU A 401 -5.23 -4.72 7.06
CA LEU A 401 -4.69 -6.00 6.62
C LEU A 401 -3.21 -5.89 6.19
N LEU A 402 -2.79 -4.79 5.59
CA LEU A 402 -1.37 -4.53 5.31
C LEU A 402 -0.56 -4.42 6.61
N ALA A 403 -1.08 -3.72 7.61
CA ALA A 403 -0.42 -3.61 8.92
C ALA A 403 -0.34 -4.97 9.64
N GLU A 404 -1.38 -5.80 9.52
CA GLU A 404 -1.39 -7.18 10.03
C GLU A 404 -0.40 -8.08 9.29
N ALA A 405 -0.33 -7.99 7.95
CA ALA A 405 0.62 -8.73 7.13
C ALA A 405 2.07 -8.38 7.49
N ARG A 406 2.35 -7.09 7.72
CA ARG A 406 3.67 -6.63 8.19
C ARG A 406 4.01 -7.20 9.56
N ALA A 407 3.07 -7.15 10.51
CA ALA A 407 3.27 -7.67 11.85
C ALA A 407 3.53 -9.18 11.85
N ALA A 408 2.77 -9.94 11.05
CA ALA A 408 2.95 -11.38 10.91
C ALA A 408 4.33 -11.74 10.32
N ARG A 409 4.77 -11.01 9.28
CA ARG A 409 6.12 -11.19 8.70
C ARG A 409 7.22 -10.87 9.70
N ALA A 410 7.05 -9.81 10.50
CA ALA A 410 8.01 -9.47 11.55
C ALA A 410 8.10 -10.60 12.60
N ALA A 411 6.96 -11.16 13.02
CA ALA A 411 6.91 -12.27 13.96
C ALA A 411 7.58 -13.54 13.41
N GLU A 412 7.31 -13.93 12.16
CA GLU A 412 7.96 -15.09 11.53
C GLU A 412 9.48 -14.91 11.39
N SER A 413 9.94 -13.69 11.13
CA SER A 413 11.37 -13.39 10.99
C SER A 413 12.15 -13.39 12.30
N GLY A 414 11.47 -13.38 13.46
CA GLY A 414 12.13 -13.17 14.76
C GLY A 414 12.91 -11.85 14.83
N GLY A 415 12.66 -10.90 13.92
CA GLY A 415 13.46 -9.70 13.71
C GLY A 415 14.81 -9.92 13.00
N ALA A 416 15.14 -11.15 12.58
CA ALA A 416 16.38 -11.46 11.88
C ALA A 416 16.30 -11.07 10.39
N VAL A 417 17.36 -10.44 9.88
CA VAL A 417 17.51 -10.10 8.47
C VAL A 417 17.79 -11.37 7.68
N ARG A 418 16.94 -11.70 6.69
CA ARG A 418 17.08 -12.92 5.86
C ARG A 418 17.65 -12.64 4.48
N SER A 419 17.62 -11.39 4.05
CA SER A 419 18.07 -10.98 2.74
C SER A 419 18.68 -9.58 2.77
N VAL A 420 19.91 -9.47 2.28
CA VAL A 420 20.70 -8.24 2.23
C VAL A 420 21.07 -7.94 0.78
N LEU A 421 20.91 -6.69 0.38
CA LEU A 421 21.42 -6.18 -0.89
C LEU A 421 22.53 -5.16 -0.63
N VAL A 422 23.74 -5.44 -1.12
CA VAL A 422 24.84 -4.47 -1.12
C VAL A 422 24.84 -3.73 -2.46
N ILE A 423 24.72 -2.40 -2.45
CA ILE A 423 24.69 -1.57 -3.66
C ILE A 423 26.03 -0.85 -3.79
N ALA A 424 26.78 -1.20 -4.84
CA ALA A 424 28.11 -0.70 -5.17
C ALA A 424 28.18 -0.29 -6.65
N THR A 425 27.63 0.88 -6.97
CA THR A 425 27.51 1.42 -8.33
C THR A 425 28.65 2.38 -8.70
N ARG A 426 29.90 2.01 -8.37
CA ARG A 426 31.10 2.80 -8.66
C ARG A 426 32.16 1.99 -9.42
N GLN A 427 33.38 2.54 -9.47
CA GLN A 427 34.55 1.95 -10.08
C GLN A 427 34.99 0.65 -9.35
N ILE A 428 35.86 -0.12 -10.00
CA ILE A 428 36.29 -1.45 -9.54
C ILE A 428 36.94 -1.41 -8.15
N GLY A 429 37.77 -0.39 -7.85
CA GLY A 429 38.39 -0.23 -6.53
C GLY A 429 37.35 -0.08 -5.43
N ASP A 430 36.34 0.75 -5.64
CA ASP A 430 35.24 0.93 -4.70
C ASP A 430 34.46 -0.36 -4.45
N VAL A 431 34.24 -1.15 -5.50
CA VAL A 431 33.58 -2.45 -5.41
C VAL A 431 34.42 -3.42 -4.56
N LEU A 432 35.73 -3.50 -4.77
CA LEU A 432 36.63 -4.34 -3.97
C LEU A 432 36.57 -3.96 -2.47
N LEU A 433 36.55 -2.67 -2.16
CA LEU A 433 36.50 -2.18 -0.78
C LEU A 433 35.17 -2.48 -0.06
N THR A 434 34.14 -3.00 -0.77
CA THR A 434 32.90 -3.48 -0.13
C THR A 434 33.01 -4.91 0.43
N THR A 435 34.07 -5.66 0.11
CA THR A 435 34.27 -7.04 0.56
C THR A 435 34.26 -7.19 2.08
N ALA A 436 34.90 -6.28 2.81
CA ALA A 436 34.90 -6.30 4.28
C ALA A 436 33.51 -6.10 4.89
N LEU A 437 32.70 -5.21 4.28
CA LEU A 437 31.30 -5.02 4.64
C LEU A 437 30.49 -6.29 4.39
N ILE A 438 30.67 -6.92 3.23
CA ILE A 438 30.00 -8.18 2.85
C ILE A 438 30.37 -9.28 3.86
N ARG A 439 31.66 -9.41 4.21
CA ARG A 439 32.14 -10.37 5.19
C ARG A 439 31.48 -10.16 6.56
N THR A 440 31.49 -8.93 7.05
CA THR A 440 30.85 -8.58 8.34
C THR A 440 29.34 -8.87 8.30
N ALA A 441 28.66 -8.64 7.17
CA ALA A 441 27.24 -8.97 7.00
C ALA A 441 27.00 -10.49 7.03
N ARG A 442 27.86 -11.29 6.40
CA ARG A 442 27.79 -12.77 6.41
C ARG A 442 28.01 -13.33 7.81
N GLU A 443 28.97 -12.81 8.55
CA GLU A 443 29.23 -13.20 9.93
C GLU A 443 28.05 -12.88 10.84
N ARG A 444 27.42 -11.71 10.64
CA ARG A 444 26.23 -11.31 11.40
C ARG A 444 24.99 -12.13 11.05
N TRP A 445 24.80 -12.45 9.77
CA TRP A 445 23.65 -13.20 9.29
C TRP A 445 24.09 -14.39 8.42
N PRO A 446 24.55 -15.49 9.05
CA PRO A 446 25.12 -16.63 8.32
C PRO A 446 24.14 -17.27 7.33
N ALA A 447 22.86 -17.31 7.67
CA ALA A 447 21.80 -17.90 6.86
C ALA A 447 21.10 -16.89 5.91
N ALA A 448 21.48 -15.62 5.93
CA ALA A 448 20.85 -14.62 5.06
C ALA A 448 21.38 -14.73 3.63
N ARG A 449 20.52 -14.46 2.66
CA ARG A 449 20.94 -14.29 1.27
C ARG A 449 21.59 -12.90 1.10
N ILE A 450 22.82 -12.82 0.61
CA ILE A 450 23.56 -11.58 0.36
C ILE A 450 23.82 -11.46 -1.14
N ASP A 451 23.08 -10.57 -1.81
CA ASP A 451 23.32 -10.25 -3.22
C ASP A 451 24.04 -8.89 -3.34
N VAL A 452 24.82 -8.72 -4.41
CA VAL A 452 25.52 -7.45 -4.73
C VAL A 452 25.00 -6.85 -6.04
N LEU A 453 24.60 -5.59 -6.01
CA LEU A 453 24.19 -4.79 -7.16
C LEU A 453 25.31 -3.81 -7.56
N GLY A 454 25.77 -3.90 -8.80
CA GLY A 454 26.81 -3.02 -9.33
C GLY A 454 26.68 -2.79 -10.84
N PHE A 455 27.62 -2.03 -11.40
CA PHE A 455 27.63 -1.79 -12.84
C PHE A 455 28.14 -3.01 -13.61
N THR A 456 27.60 -3.21 -14.82
CA THR A 456 28.09 -4.24 -15.73
C THR A 456 29.60 -4.09 -15.92
N GLY A 457 30.34 -5.17 -15.69
CA GLY A 457 31.80 -5.20 -15.78
C GLY A 457 32.56 -4.83 -14.50
N THR A 458 31.92 -4.28 -13.46
CA THR A 458 32.62 -3.94 -12.19
C THR A 458 32.55 -5.04 -11.14
N LEU A 459 31.49 -5.88 -11.18
CA LEU A 459 31.31 -6.98 -10.23
C LEU A 459 32.24 -8.17 -10.45
N GLY A 460 32.97 -8.21 -11.58
CA GLY A 460 33.96 -9.25 -11.87
C GLY A 460 35.00 -9.40 -10.76
N MET A 461 35.37 -8.29 -10.12
CA MET A 461 36.32 -8.22 -9.01
C MET A 461 35.86 -8.97 -7.75
N LEU A 462 34.56 -9.23 -7.61
CA LEU A 462 33.99 -9.95 -6.45
C LEU A 462 33.80 -11.44 -6.71
N ARG A 463 34.03 -11.92 -7.95
CA ARG A 463 33.85 -13.34 -8.29
C ARG A 463 34.80 -14.20 -7.45
N GLY A 464 34.28 -15.29 -6.90
CA GLY A 464 35.01 -16.19 -6.01
C GLY A 464 34.85 -15.86 -4.52
N ASN A 465 34.25 -14.73 -4.17
CA ASN A 465 33.90 -14.45 -2.77
C ASN A 465 32.75 -15.37 -2.31
N THR A 466 33.02 -16.23 -1.32
CA THR A 466 32.07 -17.22 -0.77
C THR A 466 30.94 -16.59 0.05
N ASP A 467 31.08 -15.33 0.43
CA ASP A 467 30.09 -14.64 1.26
C ASP A 467 28.92 -14.09 0.42
N ILE A 468 29.01 -14.12 -0.91
CA ILE A 468 28.03 -13.57 -1.87
C ILE A 468 27.20 -14.70 -2.52
N ASP A 469 25.87 -14.58 -2.45
CA ASP A 469 24.93 -15.56 -3.04
C ASP A 469 24.50 -15.21 -4.47
N GLY A 470 24.66 -13.96 -4.90
CA GLY A 470 24.23 -13.53 -6.22
C GLY A 470 24.71 -12.15 -6.64
N TYR A 471 24.77 -11.96 -7.96
CA TYR A 471 25.20 -10.71 -8.59
C TYR A 471 24.06 -10.14 -9.43
N LEU A 472 23.80 -8.84 -9.25
CA LEU A 472 22.85 -8.07 -10.03
C LEU A 472 23.63 -6.99 -10.78
N GLU A 473 23.76 -7.15 -12.10
CA GLU A 473 24.41 -6.15 -12.94
C GLU A 473 23.39 -5.22 -13.59
N THR A 474 23.75 -3.94 -13.68
CA THR A 474 23.00 -2.96 -14.44
C THR A 474 23.96 -2.05 -15.22
N PRO A 475 23.65 -1.67 -16.47
CA PRO A 475 24.46 -0.67 -17.15
C PRO A 475 24.39 0.70 -16.44
N ALA A 476 25.42 1.51 -16.62
CA ALA A 476 25.49 2.87 -16.07
C ALA A 476 24.38 3.77 -16.63
N ARG A 477 23.90 3.51 -17.85
CA ARG A 477 22.75 4.18 -18.48
C ARG A 477 21.80 3.12 -19.05
N PRO A 478 20.92 2.53 -18.22
CA PRO A 478 19.94 1.57 -18.72
C PRO A 478 18.90 2.30 -19.55
N GLY A 479 18.59 1.77 -20.74
CA GLY A 479 17.37 2.13 -21.45
C GLY A 479 16.13 1.72 -20.65
N TRP A 480 14.95 2.22 -21.04
CA TRP A 480 13.71 2.06 -20.28
C TRP A 480 13.33 0.59 -20.00
N ARG A 481 13.54 -0.29 -20.99
CA ARG A 481 13.31 -1.75 -20.83
C ARG A 481 14.25 -2.37 -19.78
N GLY A 482 15.52 -1.98 -19.79
CA GLY A 482 16.52 -2.46 -18.83
C GLY A 482 16.24 -1.98 -17.41
N LEU A 483 15.85 -0.71 -17.27
CA LEU A 483 15.45 -0.16 -15.97
C LEU A 483 14.19 -0.87 -15.45
N ARG A 484 13.15 -1.04 -16.28
CA ARG A 484 11.93 -1.75 -15.88
C ARG A 484 12.20 -3.18 -15.41
N GLY A 485 13.08 -3.90 -16.10
CA GLY A 485 13.51 -5.24 -15.72
C GLY A 485 14.29 -5.29 -14.40
N LEU A 486 15.16 -4.30 -14.15
CA LEU A 486 15.85 -4.18 -12.88
C LEU A 486 14.88 -3.86 -11.73
N LEU A 487 14.00 -2.89 -11.93
CA LEU A 487 13.01 -2.47 -10.94
C LEU A 487 12.09 -3.63 -10.53
N SER A 488 11.60 -4.42 -11.49
CA SER A 488 10.74 -5.57 -11.19
C SER A 488 11.44 -6.64 -10.35
N ARG A 489 12.74 -6.86 -10.59
CA ARG A 489 13.61 -7.81 -9.85
C ARG A 489 13.94 -7.31 -8.45
N LEU A 490 14.14 -6.00 -8.27
CA LEU A 490 14.51 -5.39 -6.99
C LEU A 490 13.30 -5.13 -6.08
N TRP A 491 12.14 -4.81 -6.63
CA TRP A 491 11.01 -4.24 -5.89
C TRP A 491 10.64 -5.01 -4.61
N ARG A 492 11.04 -4.43 -3.45
CA ARG A 492 10.91 -4.97 -2.10
C ARG A 492 11.26 -6.46 -2.00
N ARG A 493 12.39 -6.85 -2.57
CA ARG A 493 12.90 -8.23 -2.51
C ARG A 493 13.78 -8.49 -1.29
N TYR A 494 14.41 -7.45 -0.75
CA TYR A 494 15.37 -7.56 0.34
C TYR A 494 14.83 -6.95 1.64
N ASP A 495 15.32 -7.42 2.78
CA ASP A 495 14.98 -6.88 4.11
C ASP A 495 15.82 -5.64 4.45
N LEU A 496 17.09 -5.66 4.04
CA LEU A 496 18.08 -4.62 4.26
C LEU A 496 18.83 -4.29 2.95
N ALA A 497 18.97 -3.00 2.65
CA ALA A 497 19.90 -2.53 1.61
C ALA A 497 21.03 -1.70 2.22
N LEU A 498 22.27 -2.03 1.84
CA LEU A 498 23.50 -1.35 2.24
C LEU A 498 24.01 -0.56 1.04
N VAL A 499 23.78 0.75 1.06
CA VAL A 499 24.11 1.68 -0.03
C VAL A 499 25.51 2.24 0.21
N THR A 500 26.49 1.67 -0.49
CA THR A 500 27.92 2.02 -0.33
C THR A 500 28.36 3.22 -1.17
N ASP A 501 27.43 3.84 -1.91
CA ASP A 501 27.70 4.93 -2.85
C ASP A 501 26.82 6.15 -2.52
N PRO A 502 27.38 7.37 -2.39
CA PRO A 502 26.61 8.59 -2.13
C PRO A 502 25.69 9.03 -3.28
N GLY A 503 25.77 8.38 -4.45
CA GLY A 503 24.97 8.69 -5.63
C GLY A 503 23.46 8.54 -5.42
N ASP A 504 22.69 9.44 -6.03
CA ASP A 504 21.23 9.49 -5.89
C ASP A 504 20.56 8.24 -6.46
N ARG A 505 21.07 7.72 -7.60
CA ARG A 505 20.59 6.47 -8.20
C ARG A 505 20.76 5.28 -7.24
N ALA A 506 21.87 5.21 -6.51
CA ALA A 506 22.14 4.13 -5.56
C ALA A 506 21.13 4.15 -4.40
N HIS A 507 20.83 5.34 -3.89
CA HIS A 507 19.83 5.54 -2.83
C HIS A 507 18.41 5.20 -3.29
N LEU A 508 18.04 5.59 -4.52
CA LEU A 508 16.74 5.22 -5.11
C LEU A 508 16.63 3.71 -5.31
N LEU A 509 17.67 3.04 -5.81
CA LEU A 509 17.71 1.58 -5.95
C LEU A 509 17.61 0.89 -4.58
N GLY A 510 18.29 1.43 -3.55
CA GLY A 510 18.16 0.95 -2.17
C GLY A 510 16.74 1.09 -1.63
N TRP A 511 16.11 2.24 -1.86
CA TRP A 511 14.71 2.49 -1.49
C TRP A 511 13.73 1.56 -2.20
N ILE A 512 13.95 1.27 -3.48
CA ILE A 512 13.14 0.31 -4.25
C ILE A 512 13.36 -1.12 -3.74
N ALA A 513 14.60 -1.46 -3.36
CA ALA A 513 15.00 -2.82 -3.04
C ALA A 513 14.54 -3.29 -1.64
N ALA A 514 14.66 -2.44 -0.61
CA ALA A 514 14.50 -2.85 0.79
C ALA A 514 13.77 -1.81 1.66
N PRO A 515 13.00 -2.22 2.67
CA PRO A 515 12.36 -1.32 3.63
C PRO A 515 13.34 -0.71 4.64
N HIS A 516 14.35 -1.46 5.09
CA HIS A 516 15.43 -0.95 5.94
C HIS A 516 16.67 -0.68 5.10
N ARG A 517 17.32 0.45 5.36
CA ARG A 517 18.41 0.92 4.52
C ARG A 517 19.46 1.62 5.35
N SER A 518 20.71 1.30 5.07
CA SER A 518 21.86 2.02 5.58
C SER A 518 22.60 2.59 4.39
N GLY A 519 22.97 3.87 4.43
CA GLY A 519 23.59 4.51 3.26
C GLY A 519 24.62 5.57 3.62
N ILE A 520 25.58 5.74 2.71
CA ILE A 520 26.62 6.76 2.81
C ILE A 520 26.11 8.06 2.20
N VAL A 521 26.21 9.16 2.94
CA VAL A 521 25.79 10.49 2.49
C VAL A 521 26.94 11.48 2.70
N PRO A 522 27.26 12.34 1.73
CA PRO A 522 28.33 13.34 1.90
C PRO A 522 28.04 14.31 3.06
N ALA A 523 29.09 14.75 3.76
CA ALA A 523 29.00 15.75 4.83
C ALA A 523 28.47 17.09 4.32
N GLN A 524 28.92 17.50 3.12
CA GLN A 524 28.53 18.74 2.47
C GLN A 524 27.48 18.48 1.38
N GLY A 525 26.52 19.40 1.22
CA GLY A 525 25.50 19.34 0.18
C GLY A 525 24.08 19.57 0.72
N GLY A 526 23.49 20.71 0.38
CA GLY A 526 22.15 21.09 0.82
C GLY A 526 21.05 20.13 0.36
N SER A 527 21.27 19.37 -0.71
CA SER A 527 20.31 18.38 -1.24
C SER A 527 20.35 17.03 -0.52
N ASN A 528 21.22 16.81 0.48
CA ASN A 528 21.36 15.50 1.13
C ASN A 528 20.22 15.14 2.09
N TRP A 529 19.34 16.08 2.45
CA TRP A 529 18.26 15.88 3.43
C TRP A 529 17.29 14.76 3.02
N TRP A 530 16.92 14.66 1.74
CA TRP A 530 15.97 13.65 1.28
C TRP A 530 16.60 12.25 1.33
N LYS A 531 17.89 12.12 1.01
CA LYS A 531 18.64 10.86 1.15
C LYS A 531 18.64 10.40 2.60
N ARG A 532 18.92 11.30 3.54
CA ARG A 532 18.85 11.00 4.98
C ARG A 532 17.44 10.57 5.42
N ALA A 533 16.39 11.22 4.91
CA ALA A 533 15.02 10.85 5.21
C ALA A 533 14.61 9.47 4.65
N LEU A 534 15.26 9.01 3.59
CA LEU A 534 15.08 7.66 3.06
C LEU A 534 15.86 6.60 3.85
N LEU A 535 16.85 6.94 4.66
CA LEU A 535 17.71 5.96 5.31
C LEU A 535 17.24 5.66 6.75
N THR A 536 17.35 4.39 7.16
CA THR A 536 17.24 4.00 8.57
C THR A 536 18.49 4.42 9.34
N HIS A 537 19.65 4.35 8.68
CA HIS A 537 20.94 4.74 9.22
C HIS A 537 21.77 5.45 8.16
N THR A 538 22.43 6.54 8.55
CA THR A 538 23.25 7.34 7.65
C THR A 538 24.68 7.33 8.16
N VAL A 539 25.62 6.95 7.29
CA VAL A 539 27.05 7.17 7.49
C VAL A 539 27.43 8.46 6.77
N VAL A 540 27.99 9.42 7.49
CA VAL A 540 28.39 10.71 6.91
C VAL A 540 29.82 10.59 6.41
N ALA A 541 30.00 10.69 5.08
CA ALA A 541 31.31 10.66 4.45
C ALA A 541 31.90 12.08 4.35
N ALA A 542 33.08 12.29 4.91
CA ALA A 542 33.83 13.54 4.79
C ALA A 542 34.58 13.66 3.45
N GLY A 543 34.58 12.60 2.62
CA GLY A 543 35.30 12.56 1.36
C GLY A 543 36.81 12.62 1.58
N ASP A 544 37.52 13.37 0.73
CA ASP A 544 38.98 13.51 0.79
C ASP A 544 39.48 14.21 2.06
N GLN A 545 38.59 14.88 2.79
CA GLN A 545 38.89 15.49 4.09
C GLN A 545 38.67 14.52 5.28
N GLY A 546 38.29 13.27 5.00
CA GLY A 546 38.07 12.25 6.00
C GLY A 546 39.36 11.65 6.54
N THR A 547 39.39 11.37 7.84
CA THR A 547 40.48 10.63 8.50
C THR A 547 40.20 9.12 8.61
N VAL A 548 39.03 8.68 8.15
CA VAL A 548 38.57 7.28 8.23
C VAL A 548 38.78 6.62 6.87
N HIS A 549 39.42 5.45 6.86
CA HIS A 549 39.59 4.68 5.65
C HIS A 549 38.24 4.20 5.09
N VAL A 550 38.08 4.20 3.77
CA VAL A 550 36.81 3.87 3.07
C VAL A 550 36.26 2.49 3.45
N VAL A 551 37.12 1.54 3.81
CA VAL A 551 36.71 0.21 4.32
C VAL A 551 35.92 0.32 5.63
N GLU A 552 36.43 1.10 6.59
CA GLU A 552 35.77 1.31 7.87
C GLU A 552 34.50 2.14 7.73
N GLU A 553 34.51 3.13 6.83
CA GLU A 553 33.31 3.89 6.47
C GLU A 553 32.21 2.96 5.93
N LYS A 554 32.55 2.04 5.02
CA LYS A 554 31.61 1.04 4.51
C LYS A 554 31.13 0.09 5.59
N ARG A 555 32.00 -0.39 6.49
CA ARG A 555 31.61 -1.26 7.63
C ARG A 555 30.66 -0.57 8.60
N ALA A 556 30.81 0.75 8.81
CA ALA A 556 29.91 1.53 9.66
C ALA A 556 28.44 1.47 9.20
N LEU A 557 28.16 1.11 7.94
CA LEU A 557 26.80 0.87 7.47
C LEU A 557 26.07 -0.22 8.27
N LEU A 558 26.77 -1.15 8.91
CA LEU A 558 26.17 -2.21 9.72
C LEU A 558 25.98 -1.85 11.20
N ALA A 559 26.48 -0.69 11.66
CA ALA A 559 26.51 -0.35 13.10
C ALA A 559 25.16 -0.58 13.84
N PRO A 560 23.99 -0.15 13.33
CA PRO A 560 22.71 -0.37 14.02
C PRO A 560 22.34 -1.84 14.25
N TRP A 561 22.93 -2.74 13.46
CA TRP A 561 22.64 -4.16 13.49
C TRP A 561 23.71 -4.99 14.20
N LEU A 562 24.85 -4.40 14.57
CA LEU A 562 25.89 -5.05 15.34
C LEU A 562 25.64 -4.92 16.85
N ASP A 563 25.16 -3.75 17.31
CA ASP A 563 25.00 -3.43 18.74
C ASP A 563 23.78 -4.08 19.42
N ALA A 564 22.81 -4.58 18.65
CA ALA A 564 21.52 -5.07 19.17
C ALA A 564 21.57 -6.41 19.96
N VAL A 565 22.75 -6.95 20.28
CA VAL A 565 22.93 -8.18 21.09
C VAL A 565 23.49 -7.90 22.50
N GLY A 566 23.82 -6.65 22.84
CA GLY A 566 24.56 -6.31 24.08
C GLY A 566 23.77 -6.00 25.36
N ASN A 567 22.44 -5.88 25.36
CA ASN A 567 21.72 -5.38 26.56
C ASN A 567 21.43 -6.42 27.67
N ASN A 568 22.02 -7.63 27.62
CA ASN A 568 21.96 -8.59 28.73
C ASN A 568 23.33 -9.09 29.22
N ALA A 569 24.44 -8.47 28.82
CA ALA A 569 25.73 -8.74 29.43
C ALA A 569 26.57 -7.47 29.46
N SER A 570 26.78 -6.96 30.68
CA SER A 570 27.90 -6.14 31.13
C SER A 570 28.47 -5.11 30.14
N GLY A 571 28.25 -3.84 30.45
CA GLY A 571 28.78 -2.68 29.74
C GLY A 571 30.22 -2.84 29.25
N VAL A 572 30.35 -2.99 27.94
CA VAL A 572 31.54 -2.63 27.18
C VAL A 572 31.03 -1.76 26.04
N ASN A 573 31.41 -0.49 26.06
CA ASN A 573 31.13 0.46 24.99
C ASN A 573 31.58 -0.17 23.66
N ALA A 574 30.66 -0.28 22.70
CA ALA A 574 30.95 -0.59 21.30
C ALA A 574 31.64 0.60 20.59
N ALA A 575 32.68 1.15 21.23
CA ALA A 575 33.62 2.03 20.61
C ALA A 575 34.60 1.17 19.81
N SER A 576 34.52 1.29 18.48
CA SER A 576 35.60 1.08 17.53
C SER A 576 36.67 0.06 17.91
N THR A 577 36.52 -1.19 17.51
CA THR A 577 37.71 -1.96 17.10
C THR A 577 38.12 -1.41 15.75
N ALA A 578 38.86 -0.29 15.77
CA ALA A 578 39.48 0.26 14.57
C ALA A 578 40.35 -0.84 13.97
N SER A 579 40.06 -1.23 12.73
CA SER A 579 40.87 -2.21 12.02
C SER A 579 42.30 -1.71 11.91
N THR A 580 43.23 -2.39 12.58
CA THR A 580 44.65 -2.06 12.49
C THR A 580 45.14 -2.45 11.10
N VAL A 581 45.46 -1.45 10.26
CA VAL A 581 46.07 -1.70 8.94
C VAL A 581 47.52 -2.12 9.18
N ILE A 582 47.80 -3.40 9.00
CA ILE A 582 49.17 -3.92 8.99
C ILE A 582 49.63 -3.92 7.54
N ALA A 583 50.44 -2.92 7.17
CA ALA A 583 51.08 -2.92 5.86
C ALA A 583 51.99 -4.16 5.75
N PRO A 584 52.00 -4.88 4.60
CA PRO A 584 52.98 -5.94 4.41
C PRO A 584 54.39 -5.33 4.49
N PRO A 585 55.38 -6.08 5.03
CA PRO A 585 56.75 -5.60 5.04
C PRO A 585 57.19 -5.29 3.60
N PRO A 586 57.93 -4.18 3.38
CA PRO A 586 58.41 -3.83 2.06
C PRO A 586 59.25 -4.99 1.51
N LYS A 587 59.00 -5.37 0.26
CA LYS A 587 59.85 -6.28 -0.49
C LYS A 587 60.59 -5.47 -1.53
N GLU A 588 61.84 -5.85 -1.77
CA GLU A 588 62.56 -5.34 -2.94
C GLU A 588 61.78 -5.67 -4.20
N LEU A 589 61.77 -4.72 -5.13
CA LEU A 589 61.17 -4.94 -6.43
C LEU A 589 61.93 -6.05 -7.15
N PRO A 590 61.23 -6.94 -7.87
CA PRO A 590 61.87 -7.85 -8.82
C PRO A 590 62.86 -7.09 -9.72
N GLY A 591 64.06 -7.63 -9.95
CA GLY A 591 65.15 -6.90 -10.61
C GLY A 591 64.83 -6.43 -12.04
N ASP A 592 63.90 -7.10 -12.71
CA ASP A 592 63.33 -6.71 -13.99
C ASP A 592 62.44 -5.46 -13.90
N LEU A 593 61.74 -5.25 -12.77
CA LEU A 593 60.98 -4.02 -12.52
C LEU A 593 61.89 -2.89 -12.03
N ASP A 594 62.83 -3.21 -11.14
CA ASP A 594 63.77 -2.22 -10.58
C ASP A 594 64.64 -1.59 -11.68
N ALA A 595 65.04 -2.38 -12.68
CA ALA A 595 65.79 -1.90 -13.85
C ALA A 595 64.99 -0.92 -14.76
N VAL A 596 63.66 -0.90 -14.65
CA VAL A 596 62.77 -0.08 -15.50
C VAL A 596 62.28 1.17 -14.74
N ILE A 597 62.52 1.27 -13.43
CA ILE A 597 62.14 2.43 -12.64
C ILE A 597 63.02 3.63 -13.04
N GLN A 598 62.40 4.57 -13.75
CA GLN A 598 62.99 5.87 -14.02
C GLN A 598 62.68 6.82 -12.86
N ARG A 599 63.67 7.59 -12.39
CA ARG A 599 63.45 8.67 -11.41
C ARG A 599 62.59 9.76 -12.05
N GLY A 600 61.29 9.68 -11.86
CA GLY A 600 60.32 10.70 -12.29
C GLY A 600 59.95 11.65 -11.15
N ALA A 601 59.52 12.86 -11.51
CA ALA A 601 58.96 13.81 -10.55
C ALA A 601 57.64 13.28 -9.95
N ILE A 602 57.48 13.42 -8.64
CA ILE A 602 56.22 13.14 -7.96
C ILE A 602 55.30 14.34 -8.21
N VAL A 603 54.22 14.13 -8.95
CA VAL A 603 53.13 15.11 -9.01
C VAL A 603 52.33 14.98 -7.72
N VAL A 604 52.63 15.86 -6.76
CA VAL A 604 51.78 16.03 -5.58
C VAL A 604 50.59 16.89 -6.02
N HIS A 605 49.43 16.28 -6.17
CA HIS A 605 48.18 17.03 -6.28
C HIS A 605 47.89 17.64 -4.90
N ALA A 606 48.11 18.95 -4.79
CA ALA A 606 47.74 19.75 -3.62
C ALA A 606 46.22 19.95 -3.55
#